data_AF-A0A1E3VMM8-F1
#
_entry.id   AF-A0A1E3VMM8-F1
#
_cell.length_a   1.000
_cell.length_b   1.000
_cell.length_c   1.000
_cell.angle_alpha   90.00
_cell.angle_beta   90.00
_cell.angle_gamma   90.00
#
_symmetry.space_group_name_H-M   'P 1'
#
loop_
_entity.id
_entity.type
_entity.pdbx_description
1 polymer ?
#
loop_
_entity_poly.entity_id
_entity_poly.type
_entity_poly.pdbx_seq_one_letter_code
_entity_poly.pdbx_strand_id
1 'polypeptide(L)'
;MFHPIIALAGGAVWFWLTFFDRQERVAPPIVGVALGLAALAILTLAAVLGVAMAARLFTVVDPAWRDILMTRSPYLFVSAWPLADWSRLAVQAVTVAIAASLVTGRARSLFIAVGTVALGGVLVSLLFGDVLGSLLVVQVQPWRATWLLAVFAAAGLGLCAIGLWHRGALGRTALAILVLAWIEIDVPLPALVSAALALVVTFAPLRPETDMRRLSLVAWGVVAVCAVLYLAMHLYAFALLVANLPGEGGALELAGYLNLLAIPVCVLAVLWANARPDGRIFAAVAGASLVLTAAAILAWDDRTAWSAATDRFGPDPALADIVAARDGEVLWIGGGFATWSQAGRPNWVSRLQGASNVFSRPLALVWDERSRRLADLGLVDQRLRTPFNGEERMSNEEPSLRNLSDASLEQLCTAADAPAWVIVPSRAVEDGQVSAGRWTSSHWTSPGRNPSFAWDGKSVTWTETQDYVVLRCRS
;
A
#
# COMPACT_ATOMS: atom_id res chain seq x y z
N MET A 1 -11.37 8.33 -6.72
CA MET A 1 -11.49 7.70 -8.06
C MET A 1 -11.61 6.19 -7.86
N PHE A 2 -12.73 5.56 -8.21
CA PHE A 2 -12.86 4.10 -8.07
C PHE A 2 -12.05 3.43 -9.18
N HIS A 3 -11.03 2.64 -8.84
CA HIS A 3 -10.25 1.90 -9.82
C HIS A 3 -11.13 0.75 -10.38
N PRO A 4 -11.48 0.71 -11.68
CA PRO A 4 -12.46 -0.25 -12.20
C PRO A 4 -12.14 -1.72 -11.89
N ILE A 5 -10.86 -2.07 -11.90
CA ILE A 5 -10.36 -3.41 -11.54
C ILE A 5 -10.69 -3.80 -10.10
N ILE A 6 -10.63 -2.86 -9.14
CA ILE A 6 -10.93 -3.12 -7.72
C ILE A 6 -12.43 -3.44 -7.54
N ALA A 7 -13.29 -2.82 -8.34
CA ALA A 7 -14.74 -3.07 -8.32
C ALA A 7 -15.12 -4.47 -8.80
N LEU A 8 -14.29 -5.12 -9.65
CA LEU A 8 -14.53 -6.50 -10.11
C LEU A 8 -14.60 -7.49 -8.94
N ALA A 9 -13.83 -7.26 -7.87
CA ALA A 9 -13.90 -8.10 -6.67
C ALA A 9 -15.29 -8.02 -6.01
N GLY A 10 -15.89 -6.83 -5.94
CA GLY A 10 -17.25 -6.64 -5.43
C GLY A 10 -18.30 -7.29 -6.35
N GLY A 11 -18.12 -7.16 -7.66
CA GLY A 11 -18.95 -7.86 -8.65
C GLY A 11 -18.88 -9.39 -8.52
N ALA A 12 -17.69 -9.94 -8.27
CA ALA A 12 -17.49 -11.37 -8.04
C ALA A 12 -18.16 -11.85 -6.73
N VAL A 13 -18.11 -11.05 -5.66
CA VAL A 13 -18.85 -11.34 -4.41
C VAL A 13 -20.35 -11.31 -4.64
N TRP A 14 -20.86 -10.30 -5.35
CA TRP A 14 -22.28 -10.22 -5.72
C TRP A 14 -22.72 -11.41 -6.58
N PHE A 15 -21.92 -11.78 -7.57
CA PHE A 15 -22.16 -12.97 -8.39
C PHE A 15 -22.19 -14.24 -7.54
N TRP A 16 -21.24 -14.39 -6.60
CA TRP A 16 -21.23 -15.53 -5.68
C TRP A 16 -22.53 -15.62 -4.87
N LEU A 17 -22.96 -14.50 -4.28
CA LEU A 17 -24.18 -14.44 -3.48
C LEU A 17 -25.44 -14.74 -4.31
N THR A 18 -25.50 -14.24 -5.53
CA THR A 18 -26.67 -14.38 -6.40
C THR A 18 -26.91 -15.82 -6.88
N PHE A 19 -25.85 -16.63 -7.02
CA PHE A 19 -25.94 -17.96 -7.62
C PHE A 19 -25.56 -19.13 -6.70
N PHE A 20 -24.73 -18.93 -5.68
CA PHE A 20 -24.19 -20.02 -4.86
C PHE A 20 -24.67 -19.97 -3.40
N ASP A 21 -25.16 -18.83 -2.92
CA ASP A 21 -25.77 -18.72 -1.59
C ASP A 21 -27.10 -19.48 -1.55
N ARG A 22 -27.28 -20.40 -0.61
CA ARG A 22 -28.55 -21.14 -0.47
C ARG A 22 -29.75 -20.24 -0.12
N GLN A 23 -29.53 -19.12 0.57
CA GLN A 23 -30.57 -18.22 1.07
C GLN A 23 -30.89 -17.10 0.08
N GLU A 24 -29.88 -16.55 -0.59
CA GLU A 24 -30.03 -15.41 -1.51
C GLU A 24 -30.08 -15.79 -2.98
N ARG A 25 -29.89 -17.08 -3.32
CA ARG A 25 -29.90 -17.49 -4.73
C ARG A 25 -31.22 -17.15 -5.40
N VAL A 26 -31.13 -16.38 -6.47
CA VAL A 26 -32.27 -16.10 -7.37
C VAL A 26 -32.41 -17.17 -8.46
N ALA A 27 -31.38 -17.98 -8.65
CA ALA A 27 -31.33 -19.05 -9.64
C ALA A 27 -30.59 -20.30 -9.12
N PRO A 28 -30.83 -21.49 -9.69
CA PRO A 28 -30.06 -22.68 -9.36
C PRO A 28 -28.54 -22.47 -9.58
N PRO A 29 -27.65 -23.05 -8.74
CA PRO A 29 -26.20 -22.88 -8.89
C PRO A 29 -25.64 -23.27 -10.27
N ILE A 30 -26.30 -24.21 -10.97
CA ILE A 30 -25.94 -24.60 -12.33
C ILE A 30 -26.02 -23.43 -13.31
N VAL A 31 -26.92 -22.47 -13.09
CA VAL A 31 -27.02 -21.24 -13.90
C VAL A 31 -25.80 -20.36 -13.67
N GLY A 32 -25.39 -20.17 -12.41
CA GLY A 32 -24.15 -19.44 -12.09
C GLY A 32 -22.92 -20.09 -12.72
N VAL A 33 -22.80 -21.42 -12.61
CA VAL A 33 -21.72 -22.17 -13.27
C VAL A 33 -21.77 -21.97 -14.78
N ALA A 34 -22.95 -22.10 -15.41
CA ALA A 34 -23.11 -21.89 -16.85
C ALA A 34 -22.74 -20.46 -17.29
N LEU A 35 -23.14 -19.43 -16.54
CA LEU A 35 -22.76 -18.04 -16.82
C LEU A 35 -21.26 -17.81 -16.65
N GLY A 36 -20.64 -18.38 -15.61
CA GLY A 36 -19.19 -18.31 -15.41
C GLY A 36 -18.42 -18.98 -16.54
N LEU A 37 -18.86 -20.18 -16.96
CA LEU A 37 -18.28 -20.89 -18.10
C LEU A 37 -18.51 -20.15 -19.42
N ALA A 38 -19.68 -19.55 -19.62
CA ALA A 38 -19.97 -18.72 -20.79
C ALA A 38 -19.07 -17.48 -20.84
N ALA A 39 -18.88 -16.78 -19.72
CA ALA A 39 -17.98 -15.64 -19.63
C ALA A 39 -16.52 -16.04 -19.93
N LEU A 40 -16.07 -17.18 -19.39
CA LEU A 40 -14.75 -17.74 -19.68
C LEU A 40 -14.60 -18.14 -21.16
N ALA A 41 -15.63 -18.76 -21.74
CA ALA A 41 -15.65 -19.13 -23.16
C ALA A 41 -15.61 -17.89 -24.06
N ILE A 42 -16.36 -16.83 -23.74
CA ILE A 42 -16.34 -15.56 -24.46
C ILE A 42 -14.96 -14.90 -24.37
N LEU A 43 -14.37 -14.84 -23.16
CA LEU A 43 -13.03 -14.30 -22.98
C LEU A 43 -11.98 -15.08 -23.78
N THR A 44 -12.08 -16.41 -23.75
CA THR A 44 -11.19 -17.32 -24.48
C THR A 44 -11.35 -17.14 -25.99
N LEU A 45 -12.58 -17.09 -26.50
CA LEU A 45 -12.86 -16.86 -27.91
C LEU A 45 -12.34 -15.49 -28.35
N ALA A 46 -12.58 -14.43 -27.57
CA ALA A 46 -12.03 -13.10 -27.84
C ALA A 46 -10.49 -13.11 -27.86
N ALA A 47 -9.85 -13.87 -26.99
CA ALA A 47 -8.40 -14.03 -26.96
C ALA A 47 -7.88 -14.75 -28.21
N VAL A 48 -8.54 -15.84 -28.64
CA VAL A 48 -8.22 -16.57 -29.88
C VAL A 48 -8.42 -15.70 -31.12
N LEU A 49 -9.46 -14.87 -31.13
CA LEU A 49 -9.74 -13.92 -32.20
C LEU A 49 -8.81 -12.68 -32.19
N GLY A 50 -7.86 -12.60 -31.27
CA GLY A 50 -6.88 -11.52 -31.24
C GLY A 50 -7.42 -10.17 -30.76
N VAL A 51 -8.54 -10.14 -30.02
CA VAL A 51 -9.07 -8.90 -29.44
C VAL A 51 -8.02 -8.34 -28.47
N ALA A 52 -7.54 -7.11 -28.71
CA ALA A 52 -6.30 -6.57 -28.16
C ALA A 52 -6.08 -6.77 -26.64
N MET A 53 -7.14 -6.66 -25.82
CA MET A 53 -7.05 -6.89 -24.37
C MET A 53 -7.12 -8.39 -24.02
N ALA A 54 -8.01 -9.15 -24.66
CA ALA A 54 -8.19 -10.57 -24.38
C ALA A 54 -7.01 -11.43 -24.91
N ALA A 55 -6.41 -11.06 -26.04
CA ALA A 55 -5.24 -11.74 -26.62
C ALA A 55 -4.05 -11.84 -25.64
N ARG A 56 -3.98 -10.89 -24.68
CA ARG A 56 -2.98 -10.90 -23.59
C ARG A 56 -3.14 -12.08 -22.64
N LEU A 57 -4.27 -12.79 -22.65
CA LEU A 57 -4.50 -13.99 -21.86
C LEU A 57 -3.49 -15.10 -22.22
N PHE A 58 -3.19 -15.26 -23.51
CA PHE A 58 -2.23 -16.25 -24.02
C PHE A 58 -0.85 -15.66 -24.33
N THR A 59 -0.66 -14.36 -24.09
CA THR A 59 0.64 -13.72 -24.24
C THR A 59 1.44 -13.94 -22.96
N VAL A 60 2.56 -14.65 -23.07
CA VAL A 60 3.51 -14.80 -21.96
C VAL A 60 4.30 -13.51 -21.80
N VAL A 61 4.47 -13.04 -20.56
CA VAL A 61 5.34 -11.89 -20.26
C VAL A 61 6.77 -12.24 -20.70
N ASP A 62 7.29 -11.44 -21.62
CA ASP A 62 8.67 -11.52 -22.11
C ASP A 62 9.68 -11.57 -20.94
N PRO A 63 10.74 -12.40 -21.02
CA PRO A 63 11.66 -12.59 -19.89
C PRO A 63 12.34 -11.31 -19.39
N ALA A 64 12.79 -10.43 -20.30
CA ALA A 64 13.42 -9.17 -19.91
C ALA A 64 12.41 -8.24 -19.22
N TRP A 65 11.18 -8.19 -19.72
CA TRP A 65 10.10 -7.46 -19.05
C TRP A 65 9.75 -8.06 -17.69
N ARG A 66 9.67 -9.39 -17.58
CA ARG A 66 9.40 -10.09 -16.31
C ARG A 66 10.47 -9.79 -15.27
N ASP A 67 11.74 -9.75 -15.64
CA ASP A 67 12.85 -9.38 -14.75
C ASP A 67 12.66 -7.97 -14.18
N ILE A 68 12.26 -7.01 -15.04
CA ILE A 68 11.94 -5.65 -14.61
C ILE A 68 10.76 -5.65 -13.62
N LEU A 69 9.69 -6.40 -13.93
CA LEU A 69 8.52 -6.49 -13.05
C LEU A 69 8.84 -7.17 -11.72
N MET A 70 9.62 -8.25 -11.71
CA MET A 70 10.05 -8.93 -10.48
C MET A 70 10.94 -8.04 -9.61
N THR A 71 11.86 -7.31 -10.22
CA THR A 71 12.75 -6.39 -9.49
C THR A 71 11.97 -5.21 -8.92
N ARG A 72 11.10 -4.60 -9.74
CA ARG A 72 10.44 -3.33 -9.37
C ARG A 72 9.10 -3.50 -8.67
N SER A 73 8.35 -4.55 -8.96
CA SER A 73 6.99 -4.81 -8.47
C SER A 73 6.77 -6.31 -8.19
N PRO A 74 7.56 -6.92 -7.29
CA PRO A 74 7.47 -8.34 -6.97
C PRO A 74 6.08 -8.74 -6.46
N TYR A 75 5.33 -7.82 -5.86
CA TYR A 75 3.96 -8.05 -5.40
C TYR A 75 2.97 -8.42 -6.53
N LEU A 76 3.33 -8.22 -7.81
CA LEU A 76 2.56 -8.74 -8.94
C LEU A 76 2.58 -10.27 -9.04
N PHE A 77 3.56 -10.91 -8.39
CA PHE A 77 3.81 -12.34 -8.41
C PHE A 77 3.67 -12.89 -6.99
N VAL A 78 2.65 -13.71 -6.77
CA VAL A 78 2.31 -14.24 -5.44
C VAL A 78 3.46 -15.07 -4.84
N SER A 79 4.25 -15.73 -5.69
CA SER A 79 5.44 -16.48 -5.29
C SER A 79 6.59 -15.60 -4.79
N ALA A 80 6.59 -14.32 -5.13
CA ALA A 80 7.60 -13.35 -4.70
C ALA A 80 7.14 -12.52 -3.49
N TRP A 81 5.96 -12.80 -2.94
CA TRP A 81 5.47 -12.12 -1.75
C TRP A 81 6.35 -12.44 -0.53
N PRO A 82 6.76 -11.43 0.25
CA PRO A 82 7.43 -11.67 1.51
C PRO A 82 6.52 -12.44 2.47
N LEU A 83 7.12 -13.15 3.43
CA LEU A 83 6.36 -13.96 4.40
C LEU A 83 5.35 -13.10 5.20
N ALA A 84 5.62 -11.82 5.39
CA ALA A 84 4.71 -10.87 6.04
C ALA A 84 3.38 -10.66 5.28
N ASP A 85 3.38 -10.75 3.95
CA ASP A 85 2.13 -10.63 3.19
C ASP A 85 1.30 -11.92 3.30
N TRP A 86 1.97 -13.07 3.40
CA TRP A 86 1.31 -14.35 3.69
C TRP A 86 0.72 -14.41 5.11
N SER A 87 1.42 -13.88 6.12
CA SER A 87 0.88 -13.79 7.48
C SER A 87 -0.36 -12.90 7.54
N ARG A 88 -0.32 -11.72 6.89
CA ARG A 88 -1.49 -10.84 6.76
C ARG A 88 -2.67 -11.55 6.12
N LEU A 89 -2.45 -12.20 4.97
CA LEU A 89 -3.49 -12.95 4.27
C LEU A 89 -4.10 -14.04 5.16
N ALA A 90 -3.26 -14.81 5.86
CA ALA A 90 -3.69 -15.90 6.72
C ALA A 90 -4.49 -15.41 7.93
N VAL A 91 -4.01 -14.38 8.64
CA VAL A 91 -4.71 -13.79 9.80
C VAL A 91 -6.09 -13.26 9.38
N GLN A 92 -6.16 -12.58 8.23
CA GLN A 92 -7.42 -12.05 7.71
C GLN A 92 -8.38 -13.16 7.28
N ALA A 93 -7.89 -14.19 6.57
CA ALA A 93 -8.68 -15.34 6.15
C ALA A 93 -9.23 -16.13 7.34
N VAL A 94 -8.41 -16.38 8.36
CA VAL A 94 -8.84 -17.04 9.61
C VAL A 94 -9.89 -16.20 10.33
N THR A 95 -9.69 -14.89 10.44
CA THR A 95 -10.66 -13.98 11.08
C THR A 95 -12.01 -14.05 10.38
N VAL A 96 -12.03 -13.99 9.05
CA VAL A 96 -13.26 -14.11 8.24
C VAL A 96 -13.92 -15.48 8.40
N ALA A 97 -13.14 -16.57 8.42
CA ALA A 97 -13.67 -17.92 8.61
C ALA A 97 -14.31 -18.10 10.00
N ILE A 98 -13.66 -17.61 11.06
CA ILE A 98 -14.21 -17.62 12.42
C ILE A 98 -15.47 -16.77 12.47
N ALA A 99 -15.44 -15.53 11.95
CA ALA A 99 -16.61 -14.65 11.92
C ALA A 99 -17.80 -15.31 11.20
N ALA A 100 -17.57 -15.92 10.04
CA ALA A 100 -18.60 -16.66 9.29
C ALA A 100 -19.23 -17.81 10.10
N SER A 101 -18.50 -18.40 11.05
CA SER A 101 -19.03 -19.45 11.94
C SER A 101 -19.87 -18.92 13.11
N LEU A 102 -19.73 -17.63 13.42
CA LEU A 102 -20.43 -16.98 14.52
C LEU A 102 -21.74 -16.33 14.07
N VAL A 103 -21.82 -15.92 12.81
CA VAL A 103 -23.03 -15.37 12.21
C VAL A 103 -23.82 -16.42 11.43
N THR A 104 -25.09 -16.13 11.20
CA THR A 104 -25.98 -16.92 10.35
C THR A 104 -26.52 -16.02 9.23
N GLY A 105 -27.36 -16.57 8.36
CA GLY A 105 -28.05 -15.75 7.39
C GLY A 105 -27.15 -15.26 6.24
N ARG A 106 -27.59 -14.13 5.65
CA ARG A 106 -26.85 -13.32 4.66
C ARG A 106 -25.44 -12.95 5.08
N ALA A 107 -25.25 -12.60 6.35
CA ALA A 107 -23.95 -12.16 6.85
C ALA A 107 -22.91 -13.29 6.72
N ARG A 108 -23.27 -14.52 7.11
CA ARG A 108 -22.39 -15.69 6.96
C ARG A 108 -21.98 -15.91 5.51
N SER A 109 -22.95 -15.88 4.62
CA SER A 109 -22.71 -16.07 3.20
C SER A 109 -21.82 -14.99 2.61
N LEU A 110 -21.99 -13.74 3.02
CA LEU A 110 -21.13 -12.62 2.60
C LEU A 110 -19.67 -12.84 3.02
N PHE A 111 -19.42 -13.26 4.28
CA PHE A 111 -18.06 -13.59 4.72
C PHE A 111 -17.46 -14.76 3.91
N ILE A 112 -18.24 -15.80 3.63
CA ILE A 112 -17.79 -16.94 2.80
C ILE A 112 -17.48 -16.48 1.37
N ALA A 113 -18.35 -15.66 0.77
CA ALA A 113 -18.18 -15.10 -0.56
C ALA A 113 -16.88 -14.31 -0.67
N VAL A 114 -16.65 -13.38 0.27
CA VAL A 114 -15.44 -12.55 0.33
C VAL A 114 -14.19 -13.42 0.47
N GLY A 115 -14.19 -14.38 1.41
CA GLY A 115 -13.08 -15.32 1.57
C GLY A 115 -12.79 -16.12 0.30
N THR A 116 -13.83 -16.63 -0.36
CA THR A 116 -13.72 -17.41 -1.60
C THR A 116 -13.15 -16.58 -2.75
N VAL A 117 -13.67 -15.36 -2.95
CA VAL A 117 -13.26 -14.47 -4.04
C VAL A 117 -11.82 -13.99 -3.83
N ALA A 118 -11.44 -13.60 -2.61
CA ALA A 118 -10.09 -13.14 -2.31
C ALA A 118 -9.04 -14.26 -2.49
N LEU A 119 -9.26 -15.42 -1.87
CA LEU A 119 -8.34 -16.56 -1.98
C LEU A 119 -8.31 -17.13 -3.41
N GLY A 120 -9.44 -17.13 -4.10
CA GLY A 120 -9.52 -17.48 -5.52
C GLY A 120 -8.71 -16.52 -6.39
N GLY A 121 -8.75 -15.21 -6.12
CA GLY A 121 -7.94 -14.20 -6.80
C GLY A 121 -6.43 -14.41 -6.60
N VAL A 122 -6.01 -14.77 -5.39
CA VAL A 122 -4.61 -15.15 -5.09
C VAL A 122 -4.22 -16.40 -5.88
N LEU A 123 -5.05 -17.44 -5.87
CA LEU A 123 -4.79 -18.68 -6.62
C LEU A 123 -4.70 -18.45 -8.13
N VAL A 124 -5.60 -17.64 -8.71
CA VAL A 124 -5.55 -17.28 -10.13
C VAL A 124 -4.27 -16.52 -10.46
N SER A 125 -3.86 -15.59 -9.59
CA SER A 125 -2.61 -14.84 -9.78
C SER A 125 -1.39 -15.77 -9.74
N LEU A 126 -1.35 -16.69 -8.78
CA LEU A 126 -0.27 -17.68 -8.67
C LEU A 126 -0.22 -18.62 -9.89
N LEU A 127 -1.35 -19.20 -10.30
CA LEU A 127 -1.35 -20.18 -11.40
C LEU A 127 -1.13 -19.51 -12.76
N PHE A 128 -1.86 -18.44 -13.06
CA PHE A 128 -1.82 -17.84 -14.39
C PHE A 128 -0.78 -16.73 -14.51
N GLY A 129 -0.55 -15.95 -13.46
CA GLY A 129 0.46 -14.89 -13.44
C GLY A 129 1.87 -15.45 -13.19
N ASP A 130 2.07 -16.16 -12.09
CA ASP A 130 3.40 -16.65 -11.73
C ASP A 130 3.84 -17.84 -12.59
N VAL A 131 3.03 -18.91 -12.65
CA VAL A 131 3.42 -20.16 -13.33
C VAL A 131 3.30 -20.06 -14.85
N LEU A 132 2.15 -19.62 -15.38
CA LEU A 132 1.94 -19.53 -16.83
C LEU A 132 2.45 -18.22 -17.45
N GLY A 133 2.75 -17.20 -16.64
CA GLY A 133 3.24 -15.92 -17.14
C GLY A 133 2.23 -15.12 -17.98
N SER A 134 0.92 -15.33 -17.80
CA SER A 134 -0.14 -14.65 -18.55
C SER A 134 -0.11 -13.14 -18.32
N LEU A 135 0.15 -12.38 -19.39
CA LEU A 135 0.23 -10.92 -19.33
C LEU A 135 -1.08 -10.29 -18.84
N LEU A 136 -2.23 -10.80 -19.30
CA LEU A 136 -3.53 -10.28 -18.85
C LEU A 136 -3.72 -10.44 -17.35
N VAL A 137 -3.38 -11.60 -16.79
CA VAL A 137 -3.55 -11.86 -15.35
C VAL A 137 -2.61 -10.99 -14.52
N VAL A 138 -1.34 -10.84 -14.95
CA VAL A 138 -0.40 -9.91 -14.31
C VAL A 138 -0.92 -8.47 -14.33
N GLN A 139 -1.57 -8.03 -15.41
CA GLN A 139 -2.14 -6.67 -15.53
C GLN A 139 -3.43 -6.47 -14.73
N VAL A 140 -4.32 -7.47 -14.71
CA VAL A 140 -5.59 -7.41 -13.97
C VAL A 140 -5.38 -7.53 -12.47
N GLN A 141 -4.28 -8.15 -12.02
CA GLN A 141 -3.93 -8.31 -10.61
C GLN A 141 -5.08 -8.89 -9.76
N PRO A 142 -5.62 -10.10 -10.07
CA PRO A 142 -6.76 -10.67 -9.35
C PRO A 142 -6.56 -10.80 -7.83
N TRP A 143 -5.30 -10.95 -7.38
CA TRP A 143 -4.95 -10.93 -5.96
C TRP A 143 -5.40 -9.66 -5.24
N ARG A 144 -5.61 -8.54 -5.94
CA ARG A 144 -6.14 -7.31 -5.34
C ARG A 144 -7.48 -7.54 -4.63
N ALA A 145 -8.26 -8.56 -5.00
CA ALA A 145 -9.48 -8.94 -4.28
C ALA A 145 -9.28 -9.16 -2.77
N THR A 146 -8.04 -9.37 -2.28
CA THR A 146 -7.70 -9.38 -0.85
C THR A 146 -8.03 -8.08 -0.12
N TRP A 147 -8.22 -6.94 -0.80
CA TRP A 147 -8.69 -5.71 -0.16
C TRP A 147 -10.05 -5.90 0.53
N LEU A 148 -10.97 -6.66 -0.10
CA LEU A 148 -12.25 -7.01 0.51
C LEU A 148 -12.03 -7.90 1.72
N LEU A 149 -11.12 -8.87 1.62
CA LEU A 149 -10.78 -9.73 2.74
C LEU A 149 -10.26 -8.92 3.93
N ALA A 150 -9.39 -7.94 3.71
CA ALA A 150 -8.89 -7.07 4.77
C ALA A 150 -10.02 -6.26 5.46
N VAL A 151 -10.90 -5.64 4.67
CA VAL A 151 -12.05 -4.87 5.20
C VAL A 151 -12.99 -5.76 5.99
N PHE A 152 -13.37 -6.91 5.43
CA PHE A 152 -14.25 -7.85 6.12
C PHE A 152 -13.56 -8.52 7.30
N ALA A 153 -12.26 -8.76 7.27
CA ALA A 153 -11.53 -9.29 8.43
C ALA A 153 -11.54 -8.29 9.59
N ALA A 154 -11.38 -7.00 9.33
CA ALA A 154 -11.50 -5.98 10.38
C ALA A 154 -12.91 -5.94 11.00
N ALA A 155 -13.97 -5.95 10.17
CA ALA A 155 -15.35 -6.05 10.67
C ALA A 155 -15.62 -7.39 11.38
N GLY A 156 -15.09 -8.47 10.83
CA GLY A 156 -15.17 -9.83 11.35
C GLY A 156 -14.49 -9.96 12.71
N LEU A 157 -13.38 -9.26 12.95
CA LEU A 157 -12.72 -9.22 14.26
C LEU A 157 -13.66 -8.65 15.34
N GLY A 158 -14.44 -7.62 15.02
CA GLY A 158 -15.47 -7.09 15.93
C GLY A 158 -16.56 -8.12 16.26
N LEU A 159 -17.02 -8.87 15.24
CA LEU A 159 -17.98 -9.96 15.44
C LEU A 159 -17.38 -11.12 16.24
N CYS A 160 -16.11 -11.46 15.99
CA CYS A 160 -15.34 -12.43 16.78
C CYS A 160 -15.24 -12.00 18.23
N ALA A 161 -14.96 -10.72 18.48
CA ALA A 161 -14.88 -10.18 19.84
C ALA A 161 -16.17 -10.39 20.61
N ILE A 162 -17.33 -10.10 20.01
CA ILE A 162 -18.63 -10.30 20.66
C ILE A 162 -18.95 -11.80 20.78
N GLY A 163 -18.92 -12.52 19.66
CA GLY A 163 -19.39 -13.91 19.59
C GLY A 163 -18.53 -14.89 20.39
N LEU A 164 -17.20 -14.76 20.33
CA LEU A 164 -16.30 -15.63 21.07
C LEU A 164 -16.28 -15.29 22.57
N TRP A 165 -16.45 -14.02 22.95
CA TRP A 165 -16.51 -13.63 24.36
C TRP A 165 -17.68 -14.30 25.10
N HIS A 166 -18.82 -14.44 24.42
CA HIS A 166 -20.00 -15.12 24.97
C HIS A 166 -19.89 -16.66 25.01
N ARG A 167 -18.89 -17.27 24.35
CA ARG A 167 -18.67 -18.74 24.34
C ARG A 167 -17.84 -19.27 25.53
N GLY A 168 -17.73 -18.49 26.61
CA GLY A 168 -17.06 -18.92 27.84
C GLY A 168 -15.54 -18.81 27.78
N ALA A 169 -14.82 -19.65 28.54
CA ALA A 169 -13.36 -19.57 28.64
C ALA A 169 -12.66 -19.94 27.32
N LEU A 170 -13.11 -21.01 26.65
CA LEU A 170 -12.52 -21.48 25.39
C LEU A 170 -12.62 -20.43 24.27
N GLY A 171 -13.82 -19.83 24.11
CA GLY A 171 -14.01 -18.75 23.15
C GLY A 171 -13.15 -17.52 23.45
N ARG A 172 -13.04 -17.11 24.73
CA ARG A 172 -12.14 -16.02 25.13
C ARG A 172 -10.67 -16.32 24.89
N THR A 173 -10.24 -17.57 25.02
CA THR A 173 -8.88 -18.01 24.64
C THR A 173 -8.68 -17.90 23.13
N ALA A 174 -9.61 -18.42 22.31
CA ALA A 174 -9.54 -18.30 20.85
C ALA A 174 -9.47 -16.83 20.41
N LEU A 175 -10.27 -15.97 21.04
CA LEU A 175 -10.25 -14.52 20.77
C LEU A 175 -8.91 -13.89 21.14
N ALA A 176 -8.35 -14.20 22.33
CA ALA A 176 -7.06 -13.68 22.74
C ALA A 176 -5.96 -14.07 21.73
N ILE A 177 -5.92 -15.34 21.32
CA ILE A 177 -4.96 -15.83 20.31
C ILE A 177 -5.17 -15.13 18.96
N LEU A 178 -6.42 -14.91 18.54
CA LEU A 178 -6.72 -14.20 17.31
C LEU A 178 -6.26 -12.74 17.36
N VAL A 179 -6.49 -12.04 18.49
CA VAL A 179 -6.02 -10.67 18.71
C VAL A 179 -4.50 -10.60 18.72
N LEU A 180 -3.83 -11.59 19.33
CA LEU A 180 -2.37 -11.70 19.28
C LEU A 180 -1.87 -11.80 17.83
N ALA A 181 -2.54 -12.62 17.00
CA ALA A 181 -2.21 -12.75 15.58
C ALA A 181 -2.33 -11.42 14.80
N TRP A 182 -3.27 -10.55 15.18
CA TRP A 182 -3.40 -9.21 14.61
C TRP A 182 -2.33 -8.22 15.10
N ILE A 183 -1.95 -8.28 16.38
CA ILE A 183 -0.86 -7.45 16.93
C ILE A 183 0.47 -7.81 16.25
N GLU A 184 0.68 -9.10 16.02
CA GLU A 184 1.91 -9.63 15.43
C GLU A 184 1.83 -9.77 13.91
N ILE A 185 0.85 -9.17 13.23
CA ILE A 185 0.55 -9.46 11.81
C ILE A 185 1.74 -9.25 10.87
N ASP A 186 2.65 -8.34 11.24
CA ASP A 186 3.89 -8.02 10.52
C ASP A 186 5.11 -8.85 10.99
N VAL A 187 4.95 -9.68 12.01
CA VAL A 187 5.94 -10.67 12.51
C VAL A 187 5.51 -12.05 12.02
N PRO A 188 6.03 -12.54 10.88
CA PRO A 188 5.25 -13.47 10.07
C PRO A 188 5.00 -14.84 10.69
N LEU A 189 6.02 -15.45 11.32
CA LEU A 189 5.91 -16.77 11.94
C LEU A 189 4.98 -16.76 13.18
N PRO A 190 5.16 -15.86 14.17
CA PRO A 190 4.21 -15.71 15.28
C PRO A 190 2.77 -15.48 14.84
N ALA A 191 2.51 -14.59 13.87
CA ALA A 191 1.17 -14.36 13.36
C ALA A 191 0.55 -15.60 12.72
N LEU A 192 1.29 -16.34 11.90
CA LEU A 192 0.81 -17.59 11.28
C LEU A 192 0.47 -18.66 12.33
N VAL A 193 1.34 -18.84 13.33
CA VAL A 193 1.11 -19.80 14.43
C VAL A 193 -0.12 -19.40 15.23
N SER A 194 -0.23 -18.13 15.63
CA SER A 194 -1.38 -17.60 16.36
C SER A 194 -2.67 -17.75 15.55
N ALA A 195 -2.67 -17.42 14.26
CA ALA A 195 -3.85 -17.62 13.40
C ALA A 195 -4.27 -19.10 13.32
N ALA A 196 -3.33 -20.01 13.10
CA ALA A 196 -3.60 -21.45 13.08
C ALA A 196 -4.16 -21.95 14.41
N LEU A 197 -3.56 -21.54 15.54
CA LEU A 197 -4.03 -21.90 16.88
C LEU A 197 -5.43 -21.34 17.15
N ALA A 198 -5.73 -20.10 16.77
CA ALA A 198 -7.06 -19.52 16.92
C ALA A 198 -8.12 -20.34 16.15
N LEU A 199 -7.79 -20.78 14.93
CA LEU A 199 -8.64 -21.65 14.12
C LEU A 199 -8.87 -23.01 14.81
N VAL A 200 -7.80 -23.65 15.28
CA VAL A 200 -7.87 -24.93 15.99
C VAL A 200 -8.71 -24.81 17.25
N VAL A 201 -8.45 -23.83 18.12
CA VAL A 201 -9.22 -23.65 19.37
C VAL A 201 -10.70 -23.34 19.10
N THR A 202 -11.01 -22.68 17.98
CA THR A 202 -12.40 -22.35 17.61
C THR A 202 -13.18 -23.56 17.09
N PHE A 203 -12.56 -24.38 16.23
CA PHE A 203 -13.25 -25.43 15.48
C PHE A 203 -12.99 -26.85 15.97
N ALA A 204 -11.94 -27.09 16.73
CA ALA A 204 -11.68 -28.40 17.30
C ALA A 204 -12.70 -28.70 18.43
N PRO A 205 -13.19 -29.96 18.54
CA PRO A 205 -14.13 -30.37 19.58
C PRO A 205 -13.41 -30.54 20.93
N LEU A 206 -12.80 -29.47 21.43
CA LEU A 206 -12.10 -29.45 22.72
C LEU A 206 -13.13 -29.50 23.84
N ARG A 207 -12.93 -30.42 24.80
CA ARG A 207 -13.79 -30.49 25.99
C ARG A 207 -13.42 -29.31 26.90
N PRO A 208 -14.40 -28.54 27.39
CA PRO A 208 -14.15 -27.47 28.33
C PRO A 208 -13.78 -28.07 29.70
N GLU A 209 -12.49 -28.34 29.89
CA GLU A 209 -11.96 -28.70 31.20
C GLU A 209 -11.80 -27.45 32.08
N THR A 210 -11.84 -27.65 33.40
CA THR A 210 -11.75 -26.60 34.42
C THR A 210 -10.52 -25.68 34.27
N ASP A 211 -9.46 -26.13 33.60
CA ASP A 211 -8.23 -25.37 33.39
C ASP A 211 -8.33 -24.28 32.30
N MET A 212 -9.38 -24.26 31.47
CA MET A 212 -9.51 -23.29 30.37
C MET A 212 -9.60 -21.84 30.84
N ARG A 213 -10.07 -21.58 32.08
CA ARG A 213 -10.10 -20.22 32.64
C ARG A 213 -8.68 -19.69 32.89
N ARG A 214 -7.77 -20.52 33.39
CA ARG A 214 -6.37 -20.12 33.63
C ARG A 214 -5.66 -19.85 32.31
N LEU A 215 -5.85 -20.74 31.32
CA LEU A 215 -5.31 -20.55 29.98
C LEU A 215 -5.80 -19.24 29.35
N SER A 216 -7.09 -18.93 29.48
CA SER A 216 -7.67 -17.68 28.98
C SER A 216 -7.02 -16.44 29.64
N LEU A 217 -6.80 -16.47 30.95
CA LEU A 217 -6.13 -15.38 31.66
C LEU A 217 -4.67 -15.21 31.22
N VAL A 218 -3.94 -16.31 31.05
CA VAL A 218 -2.56 -16.28 30.55
C VAL A 218 -2.51 -15.71 29.13
N ALA A 219 -3.39 -16.19 28.23
CA ALA A 219 -3.45 -15.70 26.86
C ALA A 219 -3.73 -14.19 26.79
N TRP A 220 -4.68 -13.69 27.58
CA TRP A 220 -4.94 -12.24 27.68
C TRP A 220 -3.79 -11.46 28.33
N GLY A 221 -3.08 -12.05 29.29
CA GLY A 221 -1.86 -11.47 29.85
C GLY A 221 -0.78 -11.27 28.79
N VAL A 222 -0.56 -12.27 27.93
CA VAL A 222 0.37 -12.17 26.78
C VAL A 222 -0.09 -11.07 25.81
N VAL A 223 -1.37 -11.08 25.42
CA VAL A 223 -1.94 -10.04 24.54
C VAL A 223 -1.72 -8.63 25.12
N ALA A 224 -1.98 -8.44 26.41
CA ALA A 224 -1.81 -7.14 27.06
C ALA A 224 -0.35 -6.68 27.04
N VAL A 225 0.61 -7.57 27.33
CA VAL A 225 2.04 -7.26 27.27
C VAL A 225 2.47 -6.90 25.84
N CYS A 226 2.11 -7.73 24.84
CA CYS A 226 2.44 -7.46 23.45
C CYS A 226 1.82 -6.14 22.94
N ALA A 227 0.56 -5.87 23.29
CA ALA A 227 -0.12 -4.62 22.92
C ALA A 227 0.56 -3.39 23.54
N VAL A 228 0.96 -3.45 24.82
CA VAL A 228 1.66 -2.35 25.50
C VAL A 228 3.03 -2.11 24.88
N LEU A 229 3.80 -3.17 24.59
CA LEU A 229 5.11 -3.04 23.94
C LEU A 229 4.97 -2.47 22.53
N TYR A 230 4.02 -2.98 21.74
CA TYR A 230 3.74 -2.49 20.39
C TYR A 230 3.38 -1.00 20.42
N LEU A 231 2.48 -0.59 21.31
CA LEU A 231 2.09 0.80 21.49
C LEU A 231 3.27 1.67 21.94
N ALA A 232 4.06 1.21 22.91
CA ALA A 232 5.23 1.94 23.38
C ALA A 232 6.25 2.18 22.25
N MET A 233 6.49 1.17 21.40
CA MET A 233 7.35 1.33 20.22
C MET A 233 6.79 2.35 19.23
N HIS A 234 5.48 2.32 18.94
CA HIS A 234 4.87 3.28 18.01
C HIS A 234 4.86 4.71 18.56
N LEU A 235 4.58 4.88 19.85
CA LEU A 235 4.67 6.19 20.52
C LEU A 235 6.11 6.70 20.57
N TYR A 236 7.08 5.82 20.82
CA TYR A 236 8.49 6.18 20.77
C TYR A 236 8.91 6.63 19.36
N ALA A 237 8.56 5.85 18.33
CA ALA A 237 8.83 6.21 16.93
C ALA A 237 8.14 7.53 16.54
N PHE A 238 6.89 7.71 16.94
CA PHE A 238 6.15 8.95 16.72
C PHE A 238 6.82 10.14 17.42
N ALA A 239 7.15 10.01 18.70
CA ALA A 239 7.82 11.06 19.46
C ALA A 239 9.18 11.43 18.83
N LEU A 240 9.95 10.43 18.38
CA LEU A 240 11.23 10.64 17.71
C LEU A 240 11.06 11.39 16.37
N LEU A 241 10.06 11.03 15.58
CA LEU A 241 9.80 11.66 14.28
C LEU A 241 9.25 13.08 14.45
N VAL A 242 8.28 13.29 15.34
CA VAL A 242 7.68 14.60 15.62
C VAL A 242 8.69 15.56 16.26
N ALA A 243 9.53 15.10 17.18
CA ALA A 243 10.53 15.95 17.83
C ALA A 243 11.54 16.56 16.85
N ASN A 244 11.71 15.96 15.67
CA ASN A 244 12.63 16.43 14.65
C ASN A 244 11.91 16.97 13.39
N LEU A 245 10.58 16.97 13.36
CA LEU A 245 9.80 17.36 12.19
C LEU A 245 9.99 18.86 11.91
N PRO A 246 10.43 19.26 10.71
CA PRO A 246 10.65 20.65 10.41
C PRO A 246 9.33 21.33 9.99
N GLY A 247 9.08 22.54 10.50
CA GLY A 247 7.94 23.39 10.13
C GLY A 247 6.63 23.10 10.90
N GLU A 248 5.54 23.67 10.40
CA GLU A 248 4.19 23.50 10.94
C GLU A 248 3.42 22.44 10.13
N GLY A 249 2.81 21.46 10.81
CA GLY A 249 1.92 20.44 10.22
C GLY A 249 2.51 19.03 10.12
N GLY A 250 1.72 18.06 9.63
CA GLY A 250 2.16 16.69 9.32
C GLY A 250 2.19 15.71 10.50
N ALA A 251 2.08 16.19 11.74
CA ALA A 251 2.03 15.33 12.92
C ALA A 251 0.76 14.45 12.92
N LEU A 252 -0.37 14.96 12.43
CA LEU A 252 -1.59 14.15 12.34
C LEU A 252 -1.48 13.10 11.23
N GLU A 253 -0.91 13.48 10.09
CA GLU A 253 -0.61 12.54 9.00
C GLU A 253 0.29 11.40 9.51
N LEU A 254 1.35 11.74 10.26
CA LEU A 254 2.25 10.76 10.85
C LEU A 254 1.55 9.87 11.90
N ALA A 255 0.71 10.45 12.76
CA ALA A 255 -0.06 9.68 13.73
C ALA A 255 -1.02 8.69 13.03
N GLY A 256 -1.58 9.09 11.89
CA GLY A 256 -2.36 8.24 11.00
C GLY A 256 -1.54 7.09 10.42
N TYR A 257 -0.36 7.38 9.84
CA TYR A 257 0.53 6.34 9.29
C TYR A 257 0.99 5.33 10.33
N LEU A 258 1.22 5.77 11.57
CA LEU A 258 1.60 4.91 12.70
C LEU A 258 0.40 4.25 13.39
N ASN A 259 -0.81 4.39 12.84
CA ASN A 259 -2.06 3.83 13.36
C ASN A 259 -2.35 4.22 14.83
N LEU A 260 -1.78 5.32 15.34
CA LEU A 260 -1.97 5.74 16.73
C LEU A 260 -3.43 6.10 17.04
N LEU A 261 -4.18 6.52 16.02
CA LEU A 261 -5.60 6.84 16.13
C LEU A 261 -6.50 5.60 16.24
N ALA A 262 -6.02 4.41 15.87
CA ALA A 262 -6.81 3.18 15.99
C ALA A 262 -7.10 2.83 17.46
N ILE A 263 -6.18 3.15 18.36
CA ILE A 263 -6.25 2.81 19.78
C ILE A 263 -7.38 3.54 20.50
N PRO A 264 -7.49 4.89 20.47
CA PRO A 264 -8.60 5.58 21.09
C PRO A 264 -9.95 5.14 20.49
N VAL A 265 -10.01 4.84 19.18
CA VAL A 265 -11.22 4.29 18.54
C VAL A 265 -11.58 2.91 19.13
N CYS A 266 -10.61 2.00 19.27
CA CYS A 266 -10.82 0.70 19.89
C CYS A 266 -11.25 0.82 21.36
N VAL A 267 -10.63 1.71 22.13
CA VAL A 267 -11.00 1.96 23.54
C VAL A 267 -12.44 2.48 23.61
N LEU A 268 -12.81 3.46 22.80
CA LEU A 268 -14.18 3.98 22.76
C LEU A 268 -15.18 2.91 22.33
N ALA A 269 -14.84 2.05 21.37
CA ALA A 269 -15.69 0.94 20.93
C ALA A 269 -15.90 -0.08 22.06
N VAL A 270 -14.85 -0.43 22.82
CA VAL A 270 -14.96 -1.32 23.99
C VAL A 270 -15.77 -0.68 25.10
N LEU A 271 -15.53 0.59 25.42
CA LEU A 271 -16.29 1.34 26.42
C LEU A 271 -17.77 1.41 26.03
N TRP A 272 -18.07 1.68 24.76
CA TRP A 272 -19.42 1.68 24.22
C TRP A 272 -20.10 0.32 24.34
N ALA A 273 -19.43 -0.76 23.91
CA ALA A 273 -20.00 -2.10 23.94
C ALA A 273 -20.27 -2.61 25.36
N ASN A 274 -19.51 -2.13 26.36
CA ASN A 274 -19.67 -2.49 27.77
C ASN A 274 -20.49 -1.48 28.57
N ALA A 275 -20.81 -0.32 27.98
CA ALA A 275 -21.68 0.65 28.61
C ALA A 275 -23.05 0.00 28.80
N ARG A 276 -23.49 -0.14 30.05
CA ARG A 276 -24.93 -0.30 30.32
C ARG A 276 -25.64 0.92 29.72
N PRO A 277 -26.93 0.82 29.33
CA PRO A 277 -27.72 1.94 28.81
C PRO A 277 -28.02 3.01 29.89
N ASP A 278 -27.06 3.28 30.76
CA ASP A 278 -27.06 4.38 31.68
C ASP A 278 -26.64 5.61 30.88
N GLY A 279 -27.57 6.56 30.73
CA GLY A 279 -27.46 7.65 29.73
C GLY A 279 -26.18 8.48 29.83
N ARG A 280 -25.48 8.44 30.97
CA ARG A 280 -24.21 9.15 31.19
C ARG A 280 -23.04 8.59 30.39
N ILE A 281 -22.86 7.26 30.33
CA ILE A 281 -21.76 6.66 29.56
C ILE A 281 -22.03 6.83 28.06
N PHE A 282 -23.28 6.62 27.66
CA PHE A 282 -23.72 6.90 26.29
C PHE A 282 -23.44 8.35 25.89
N ALA A 283 -23.84 9.33 26.72
CA ALA A 283 -23.58 10.74 26.47
C ALA A 283 -22.08 11.05 26.43
N ALA A 284 -21.26 10.44 27.28
CA ALA A 284 -19.81 10.61 27.28
C ALA A 284 -19.17 10.06 25.99
N VAL A 285 -19.55 8.86 25.54
CA VAL A 285 -19.02 8.28 24.29
C VAL A 285 -19.52 9.04 23.07
N ALA A 286 -20.80 9.45 23.04
CA ALA A 286 -21.34 10.29 21.98
C ALA A 286 -20.62 11.64 21.91
N GLY A 287 -20.39 12.27 23.07
CA GLY A 287 -19.60 13.50 23.18
C GLY A 287 -18.16 13.32 22.70
N ALA A 288 -17.47 12.26 23.12
CA ALA A 288 -16.12 11.94 22.65
C ALA A 288 -16.09 11.68 21.13
N SER A 289 -17.07 10.96 20.59
CA SER A 289 -17.19 10.70 19.16
C SER A 289 -17.42 11.99 18.37
N LEU A 290 -18.25 12.90 18.89
CA LEU A 290 -18.47 14.22 18.30
C LEU A 290 -17.20 15.07 18.31
N VAL A 291 -16.46 15.08 19.43
CA VAL A 291 -15.17 15.79 19.55
C VAL A 291 -14.15 15.21 18.57
N LEU A 292 -14.02 13.89 18.46
CA LEU A 292 -13.12 13.26 17.49
C LEU A 292 -13.54 13.55 16.06
N THR A 293 -14.84 13.55 15.76
CA THR A 293 -15.35 13.91 14.43
C THR A 293 -15.05 15.38 14.11
N ALA A 294 -15.28 16.29 15.06
CA ALA A 294 -14.97 17.71 14.91
C ALA A 294 -13.47 17.92 14.74
N ALA A 295 -12.62 17.25 15.53
CA ALA A 295 -11.18 17.29 15.39
C ALA A 295 -10.73 16.76 14.02
N ALA A 296 -11.31 15.66 13.56
CA ALA A 296 -11.03 15.11 12.23
C ALA A 296 -11.46 16.06 11.11
N ILE A 297 -12.58 16.78 11.26
CA ILE A 297 -13.03 17.81 10.30
C ILE A 297 -12.12 19.04 10.36
N LEU A 298 -11.70 19.48 11.54
CA LEU A 298 -10.86 20.68 11.70
C LEU A 298 -9.42 20.44 11.25
N ALA A 299 -8.93 19.21 11.40
CA ALA A 299 -7.60 18.78 11.01
C ALA A 299 -7.59 17.92 9.73
N TRP A 300 -8.68 17.95 8.95
CA TRP A 300 -8.81 17.14 7.74
C TRP A 300 -7.77 17.51 6.67
N ASP A 301 -7.36 18.77 6.64
CA ASP A 301 -6.34 19.32 5.74
C ASP A 301 -5.15 19.84 6.57
N ASP A 302 -4.34 18.90 7.07
CA ASP A 302 -3.05 19.16 7.72
C ASP A 302 -1.88 19.05 6.71
N ARG A 303 -2.16 19.26 5.41
CA ARG A 303 -1.15 19.15 4.36
C ARG A 303 -0.16 20.30 4.48
N THR A 304 1.13 20.00 4.30
CA THR A 304 2.17 21.02 4.18
C THR A 304 1.93 21.91 2.94
N ALA A 305 2.51 23.11 2.93
CA ALA A 305 2.42 24.01 1.77
C ALA A 305 2.88 23.34 0.45
N TRP A 306 3.90 22.47 0.52
CA TRP A 306 4.38 21.68 -0.61
C TRP A 306 3.35 20.64 -1.08
N SER A 307 2.77 19.86 -0.17
CA SER A 307 1.74 18.87 -0.50
C SER A 307 0.49 19.56 -1.06
N ALA A 308 0.06 20.67 -0.45
CA ALA A 308 -1.07 21.46 -0.93
C ALA A 308 -0.80 22.04 -2.34
N ALA A 309 0.41 22.53 -2.61
CA ALA A 309 0.80 23.00 -3.95
C ALA A 309 0.85 21.85 -4.97
N THR A 310 1.37 20.68 -4.57
CA THR A 310 1.45 19.47 -5.41
C THR A 310 0.07 18.93 -5.79
N ASP A 311 -0.90 19.03 -4.89
CA ASP A 311 -2.28 18.58 -5.09
C ASP A 311 -3.16 19.60 -5.82
N ARG A 312 -2.77 20.89 -5.83
CA ARG A 312 -3.48 21.90 -6.62
C ARG A 312 -3.36 21.53 -8.11
N PHE A 313 -4.50 21.52 -8.80
CA PHE A 313 -4.53 21.22 -10.22
C PHE A 313 -3.89 22.37 -11.01
N GLY A 314 -2.70 22.11 -11.56
CA GLY A 314 -2.02 22.99 -12.51
C GLY A 314 -0.54 23.17 -12.18
N PRO A 315 0.32 23.36 -13.20
CA PRO A 315 1.74 23.59 -12.99
C PRO A 315 1.99 24.90 -12.24
N ASP A 316 3.10 24.94 -11.50
CA ASP A 316 3.63 26.17 -10.94
C ASP A 316 4.03 27.10 -12.10
N PRO A 317 3.49 28.33 -12.19
CA PRO A 317 3.73 29.20 -13.34
C PRO A 317 5.21 29.51 -13.55
N ALA A 318 5.98 29.74 -12.47
CA ALA A 318 7.39 30.08 -12.59
C ALA A 318 8.21 28.89 -13.12
N LEU A 319 7.97 27.68 -12.61
CA LEU A 319 8.63 26.48 -13.15
C LEU A 319 8.20 26.19 -14.58
N ALA A 320 6.90 26.34 -14.89
CA ALA A 320 6.37 26.15 -16.22
C ALA A 320 7.00 27.09 -17.25
N ASP A 321 7.18 28.37 -16.89
CA ASP A 321 7.82 29.37 -17.75
C ASP A 321 9.30 29.02 -18.01
N ILE A 322 10.02 28.53 -17.00
CA ILE A 322 11.42 28.07 -17.14
C ILE A 322 11.49 26.90 -18.14
N VAL A 323 10.66 25.87 -17.95
CA VAL A 323 10.69 24.66 -18.78
C VAL A 323 9.95 24.82 -20.13
N ALA A 324 9.31 25.96 -20.38
CA ALA A 324 8.71 26.29 -21.66
C ALA A 324 9.73 26.63 -22.75
N ALA A 325 10.96 27.02 -22.38
CA ALA A 325 12.00 27.40 -23.33
C ALA A 325 12.54 26.25 -24.20
N ARG A 326 12.12 25.01 -23.94
CA ARG A 326 12.45 23.79 -24.69
C ARG A 326 11.40 22.72 -24.42
N ASP A 327 10.86 22.14 -25.48
CA ASP A 327 9.98 20.98 -25.37
C ASP A 327 10.75 19.70 -25.02
N GLY A 328 10.14 18.85 -24.21
CA GLY A 328 10.64 17.51 -23.91
C GLY A 328 10.33 17.05 -22.48
N GLU A 329 10.87 15.88 -22.16
CA GLU A 329 10.71 15.25 -20.85
C GLU A 329 11.65 15.88 -19.82
N VAL A 330 11.24 15.87 -18.55
CA VAL A 330 12.00 16.43 -17.43
C VAL A 330 12.49 15.29 -16.55
N LEU A 331 13.79 15.28 -16.26
CA LEU A 331 14.36 14.49 -15.17
C LEU A 331 14.37 15.33 -13.91
N TRP A 332 13.56 14.99 -12.92
CA TRP A 332 13.61 15.62 -11.60
C TRP A 332 14.12 14.63 -10.57
N ILE A 333 15.36 14.82 -10.11
CA ILE A 333 15.97 13.94 -9.12
C ILE A 333 15.30 14.20 -7.77
N GLY A 334 14.58 13.19 -7.26
CA GLY A 334 13.77 13.30 -6.05
C GLY A 334 12.39 13.96 -6.23
N GLY A 335 12.02 14.39 -7.44
CA GLY A 335 10.75 15.12 -7.66
C GLY A 335 9.48 14.25 -7.63
N GLY A 336 9.60 12.98 -8.00
CA GLY A 336 8.47 12.04 -7.98
C GLY A 336 7.28 12.51 -8.83
N PHE A 337 6.18 12.88 -8.16
CA PHE A 337 4.96 13.35 -8.83
C PHE A 337 5.04 14.84 -9.24
N ALA A 338 5.93 15.61 -8.60
CA ALA A 338 6.06 17.06 -8.79
C ALA A 338 6.43 17.44 -10.24
N THR A 339 7.11 16.57 -10.99
CA THR A 339 7.36 16.82 -12.42
C THR A 339 6.08 16.99 -13.22
N TRP A 340 5.05 16.20 -12.90
CA TRP A 340 3.77 16.32 -13.59
C TRP A 340 2.95 17.47 -13.02
N SER A 341 2.82 17.55 -11.68
CA SER A 341 1.94 18.53 -11.07
C SER A 341 2.51 19.95 -11.03
N GLN A 342 3.82 20.12 -10.83
CA GLN A 342 4.48 21.43 -10.75
C GLN A 342 5.07 21.86 -12.09
N ALA A 343 5.83 21.00 -12.79
CA ALA A 343 6.42 21.40 -14.07
C ALA A 343 5.45 21.27 -15.26
N GLY A 344 4.36 20.51 -15.12
CA GLY A 344 3.40 20.30 -16.22
C GLY A 344 4.00 19.51 -17.40
N ARG A 345 5.03 18.69 -17.13
CA ARG A 345 5.77 17.93 -18.15
C ARG A 345 5.80 16.43 -17.87
N PRO A 346 5.99 15.58 -18.90
CA PRO A 346 6.24 14.16 -18.69
C PRO A 346 7.56 13.93 -17.93
N ASN A 347 7.57 12.91 -17.08
CA ASN A 347 8.79 12.44 -16.43
C ASN A 347 9.67 11.69 -17.43
N TRP A 348 10.96 12.01 -17.47
CA TRP A 348 11.95 11.25 -18.22
C TRP A 348 12.18 9.87 -17.59
N VAL A 349 12.38 9.85 -16.26
CA VAL A 349 12.31 8.64 -15.44
C VAL A 349 11.93 9.05 -14.03
N SER A 350 11.03 8.30 -13.42
CA SER A 350 10.73 8.46 -11.99
C SER A 350 10.36 7.12 -11.37
N ARG A 351 10.47 7.05 -10.04
CA ARG A 351 10.06 5.88 -9.29
C ARG A 351 8.56 5.61 -9.45
N LEU A 352 7.72 6.65 -9.49
CA LEU A 352 6.26 6.53 -9.67
C LEU A 352 5.88 6.06 -11.07
N GLN A 353 6.57 6.54 -12.11
CA GLN A 353 6.33 6.12 -13.50
C GLN A 353 6.55 4.61 -13.69
N GLY A 354 7.40 3.99 -12.87
CA GLY A 354 7.58 2.54 -12.84
C GLY A 354 6.30 1.74 -12.59
N ALA A 355 5.24 2.34 -12.02
CA ALA A 355 3.94 1.70 -11.90
C ALA A 355 3.30 1.38 -13.26
N SER A 356 3.56 2.20 -14.28
CA SER A 356 3.07 1.99 -15.64
C SER A 356 3.79 0.87 -16.38
N ASN A 357 4.92 0.38 -15.85
CA ASN A 357 5.72 -0.67 -16.48
C ASN A 357 4.93 -1.98 -16.63
N VAL A 358 3.91 -2.24 -15.81
CA VAL A 358 3.06 -3.44 -15.95
C VAL A 358 2.18 -3.39 -17.20
N PHE A 359 1.89 -2.20 -17.75
CA PHE A 359 0.94 -2.04 -18.85
C PHE A 359 1.59 -1.96 -20.23
N SER A 360 2.88 -1.61 -20.30
CA SER A 360 3.58 -1.37 -21.57
C SER A 360 5.02 -1.87 -21.52
N ARG A 361 5.32 -2.92 -22.30
CA ARG A 361 6.68 -3.45 -22.45
C ARG A 361 7.69 -2.41 -22.94
N PRO A 362 7.44 -1.65 -24.04
CA PRO A 362 8.42 -0.67 -24.51
C PRO A 362 8.76 0.37 -23.45
N LEU A 363 7.76 0.86 -22.72
CA LEU A 363 7.99 1.84 -21.65
C LEU A 363 8.76 1.22 -20.47
N ALA A 364 8.48 -0.03 -20.12
CA ALA A 364 9.23 -0.72 -19.06
C ALA A 364 10.72 -0.87 -19.41
N LEU A 365 11.04 -1.20 -20.67
CA LEU A 365 12.42 -1.32 -21.14
C LEU A 365 13.14 0.04 -21.15
N VAL A 366 12.51 1.08 -21.69
CA VAL A 366 13.06 2.44 -21.67
C VAL A 366 13.27 2.93 -20.24
N TRP A 367 12.30 2.70 -19.36
CA TRP A 367 12.43 3.06 -17.95
C TRP A 367 13.58 2.31 -17.27
N ASP A 368 13.76 1.02 -17.53
CA ASP A 368 14.84 0.22 -16.93
C ASP A 368 16.21 0.68 -17.43
N GLU A 369 16.35 0.93 -18.74
CA GLU A 369 17.56 1.46 -19.34
C GLU A 369 17.95 2.82 -18.73
N ARG A 370 17.00 3.76 -18.68
CA ARG A 370 17.21 5.09 -18.09
C ARG A 370 17.55 5.00 -16.61
N SER A 371 16.88 4.11 -15.87
CA SER A 371 17.15 3.90 -14.44
C SER A 371 18.55 3.36 -14.19
N ARG A 372 18.99 2.37 -14.97
CA ARG A 372 20.38 1.85 -14.90
C ARG A 372 21.38 2.94 -15.25
N ARG A 373 21.13 3.70 -16.31
CA ARG A 373 22.02 4.80 -16.72
C ARG A 373 22.20 5.82 -15.60
N LEU A 374 21.13 6.25 -14.94
CA LEU A 374 21.25 7.16 -13.80
C LEU A 374 22.02 6.55 -12.63
N ALA A 375 21.84 5.25 -12.38
CA ALA A 375 22.56 4.56 -11.32
C ALA A 375 24.06 4.40 -11.65
N ASP A 376 24.39 4.09 -12.90
CA ASP A 376 25.77 3.97 -13.40
C ASP A 376 26.50 5.33 -13.37
N LEU A 377 25.77 6.42 -13.62
CA LEU A 377 26.26 7.80 -13.46
C LEU A 377 26.38 8.23 -11.99
N GLY A 378 25.85 7.44 -11.04
CA GLY A 378 25.75 7.81 -9.63
C GLY A 378 24.88 9.05 -9.38
N LEU A 379 23.89 9.30 -10.25
CA LEU A 379 22.90 10.36 -10.06
C LEU A 379 21.71 9.89 -9.21
N VAL A 380 21.47 8.58 -9.17
CA VAL A 380 20.49 7.92 -8.31
C VAL A 380 21.06 6.60 -7.79
N ASP A 381 20.46 6.05 -6.75
CA ASP A 381 20.79 4.71 -6.26
C ASP A 381 20.11 3.61 -7.11
N GLN A 382 20.67 2.39 -7.12
CA GLN A 382 20.04 1.20 -7.72
C GLN A 382 18.63 0.93 -7.17
N ARG A 383 18.32 1.46 -5.99
CA ARG A 383 16.98 1.52 -5.39
C ARG A 383 15.92 2.18 -6.30
N LEU A 384 16.27 2.96 -7.32
CA LEU A 384 15.27 3.39 -8.30
C LEU A 384 14.53 2.18 -8.93
N ARG A 385 15.22 1.03 -9.01
CA ARG A 385 14.73 -0.21 -9.60
C ARG A 385 14.07 -1.18 -8.61
N THR A 386 14.23 -0.98 -7.30
CA THR A 386 13.73 -1.87 -6.24
C THR A 386 12.23 -1.63 -5.95
N PRO A 387 11.57 -2.55 -5.22
CA PRO A 387 10.17 -2.41 -4.84
C PRO A 387 9.92 -1.15 -4.03
N PHE A 388 8.74 -0.55 -4.20
CA PHE A 388 8.32 0.56 -3.34
C PHE A 388 7.87 -0.02 -1.99
N ASN A 389 8.80 -0.29 -1.09
CA ASN A 389 8.49 -0.71 0.29
C ASN A 389 8.73 0.46 1.26
N GLY A 390 7.95 0.48 2.35
CA GLY A 390 8.01 1.55 3.36
C GLY A 390 9.35 1.61 4.08
N GLU A 391 10.07 0.49 4.18
CA GLU A 391 11.40 0.39 4.79
C GLU A 391 12.43 1.29 4.09
N GLU A 392 12.28 1.50 2.79
CA GLU A 392 13.26 2.24 1.99
C GLU A 392 13.07 3.76 2.07
N ARG A 393 11.87 4.25 2.42
CA ARG A 393 11.68 5.67 2.82
C ARG A 393 12.53 6.04 4.02
N MET A 394 12.97 5.06 4.82
CA MET A 394 13.83 5.27 5.99
C MET A 394 15.32 5.10 5.67
N SER A 395 15.70 4.71 4.44
CA SER A 395 17.12 4.49 4.13
C SER A 395 17.86 5.82 3.95
N ASN A 396 19.05 5.89 4.57
CA ASN A 396 19.89 7.07 4.83
C ASN A 396 20.34 7.96 3.69
N GLU A 397 19.99 7.61 2.48
CA GLU A 397 20.59 8.23 1.33
C GLU A 397 19.45 8.95 0.64
N GLU A 398 19.38 10.26 0.91
CA GLU A 398 18.99 11.18 -0.15
C GLU A 398 19.60 10.63 -1.44
N PRO A 399 18.81 10.49 -2.54
CA PRO A 399 19.28 9.89 -3.78
C PRO A 399 20.65 10.48 -4.03
N SER A 400 21.67 9.61 -3.94
CA SER A 400 23.01 10.06 -3.62
C SER A 400 23.51 10.86 -4.80
N LEU A 401 23.23 12.17 -4.80
CA LEU A 401 23.78 13.16 -5.73
C LEU A 401 25.30 13.32 -5.50
N ARG A 402 25.93 12.34 -4.82
CA ARG A 402 27.35 12.19 -4.52
C ARG A 402 28.20 12.34 -5.77
N ASN A 403 27.68 11.98 -6.94
CA ASN A 403 28.40 12.08 -8.21
C ASN A 403 27.84 13.14 -9.17
N LEU A 404 26.97 14.05 -8.69
CA LEU A 404 26.49 15.16 -9.52
C LEU A 404 27.69 16.05 -9.90
N SER A 405 28.05 15.99 -11.16
CA SER A 405 29.25 16.63 -11.72
C SER A 405 29.01 17.02 -13.16
N ASP A 406 29.81 17.95 -13.68
CA ASP A 406 29.77 18.31 -15.10
C ASP A 406 29.92 17.09 -16.04
N ALA A 407 30.77 16.13 -15.68
CA ALA A 407 30.98 14.91 -16.46
C ALA A 407 29.74 14.01 -16.50
N SER A 408 29.11 13.79 -15.34
CA SER A 408 27.87 12.99 -15.26
C SER A 408 26.71 13.62 -16.03
N LEU A 409 26.56 14.95 -15.96
CA LEU A 409 25.54 15.71 -16.66
C LEU A 409 25.81 15.76 -18.17
N GLU A 410 27.06 15.90 -18.59
CA GLU A 410 27.44 15.84 -20.00
C GLU A 410 27.14 14.47 -20.59
N GLN A 411 27.50 13.39 -19.90
CA GLN A 411 27.20 12.04 -20.33
C GLN A 411 25.68 11.78 -20.39
N LEU A 412 24.91 12.32 -19.44
CA LEU A 412 23.45 12.24 -19.47
C LEU A 412 22.85 13.02 -20.64
N CYS A 413 23.25 14.28 -20.82
CA CYS A 413 22.67 15.20 -21.80
C CYS A 413 23.08 14.92 -23.25
N THR A 414 24.14 14.12 -23.47
CA THR A 414 24.57 13.68 -24.81
C THR A 414 23.93 12.37 -25.26
N ALA A 415 23.16 11.70 -24.39
CA ALA A 415 22.44 10.49 -24.75
C ALA A 415 21.37 10.79 -25.83
N ALA A 416 21.13 9.83 -26.73
CA ALA A 416 20.18 10.00 -27.83
C ALA A 416 18.75 10.30 -27.36
N ASP A 417 18.38 9.81 -26.18
CA ASP A 417 17.09 10.04 -25.54
C ASP A 417 17.18 10.96 -24.33
N ALA A 418 18.19 11.84 -24.24
CA ALA A 418 18.42 12.72 -23.10
C ALA A 418 17.18 13.54 -22.70
N PRO A 419 16.99 13.84 -21.39
CA PRO A 419 15.93 14.74 -20.96
C PRO A 419 16.16 16.15 -21.52
N ALA A 420 15.09 16.92 -21.73
CA ALA A 420 15.22 18.33 -22.11
C ALA A 420 15.74 19.17 -20.94
N TRP A 421 15.35 18.78 -19.73
CA TRP A 421 15.62 19.49 -18.49
C TRP A 421 15.99 18.53 -17.36
N VAL A 422 16.94 18.94 -16.52
CA VAL A 422 17.32 18.27 -15.28
C VAL A 422 17.04 19.21 -14.11
N ILE A 423 16.20 18.79 -13.16
CA ILE A 423 15.88 19.55 -11.95
C ILE A 423 16.53 18.84 -10.75
N VAL A 424 17.34 19.60 -10.02
CA VAL A 424 18.09 19.12 -8.85
C VAL A 424 18.01 20.15 -7.71
N PRO A 425 18.10 19.74 -6.44
CA PRO A 425 18.24 20.67 -5.31
C PRO A 425 19.45 21.59 -5.50
N SER A 426 19.31 22.88 -5.18
CA SER A 426 20.41 23.84 -5.36
C SER A 426 21.67 23.47 -4.59
N ARG A 427 21.52 22.96 -3.35
CA ARG A 427 22.65 22.47 -2.53
C ARG A 427 23.46 21.39 -3.23
N ALA A 428 22.81 20.49 -3.97
CA ALA A 428 23.52 19.44 -4.69
C ALA A 428 24.37 19.99 -5.85
N VAL A 429 24.00 21.13 -6.43
CA VAL A 429 24.81 21.82 -7.46
C VAL A 429 25.98 22.57 -6.83
N GLU A 430 25.82 23.05 -5.59
CA GLU A 430 26.90 23.70 -4.84
C GLU A 430 27.93 22.68 -4.33
N ASP A 431 27.46 21.53 -3.85
CA ASP A 431 28.30 20.42 -3.38
C ASP A 431 28.89 19.62 -4.55
N GLY A 432 28.12 19.44 -5.61
CA GLY A 432 28.51 18.79 -6.85
C GLY A 432 29.40 19.71 -7.68
N GLN A 433 30.48 19.21 -8.25
CA GLN A 433 31.40 20.00 -9.07
C GLN A 433 30.77 20.38 -10.44
N VAL A 434 29.67 21.13 -10.42
CA VAL A 434 28.90 21.57 -11.58
C VAL A 434 29.21 23.04 -11.84
N SER A 435 29.83 23.33 -12.99
CA SER A 435 30.31 24.68 -13.29
C SER A 435 29.16 25.59 -13.72
N ALA A 436 28.88 26.67 -12.97
CA ALA A 436 27.80 27.61 -13.24
C ALA A 436 27.83 28.24 -14.66
N GLY A 437 29.00 28.35 -15.29
CA GLY A 437 29.15 28.86 -16.67
C GLY A 437 28.97 27.82 -17.78
N ARG A 438 28.99 26.52 -17.44
CA ARG A 438 28.91 25.44 -18.43
C ARG A 438 27.48 25.11 -18.83
N TRP A 439 26.50 25.39 -17.98
CA TRP A 439 25.10 25.01 -18.18
C TRP A 439 24.22 26.25 -18.31
N THR A 440 23.18 26.15 -19.15
CA THR A 440 22.09 27.13 -19.11
C THR A 440 21.19 26.73 -17.95
N SER A 441 21.37 27.40 -16.81
CA SER A 441 20.63 27.13 -15.58
C SER A 441 19.60 28.22 -15.27
N SER A 442 18.56 27.86 -14.53
CA SER A 442 17.62 28.79 -13.92
C SER A 442 17.33 28.31 -12.51
N HIS A 443 17.17 29.25 -11.58
CA HIS A 443 16.78 28.93 -10.21
C HIS A 443 15.26 28.93 -10.10
N TRP A 444 14.72 27.95 -9.38
CA TRP A 444 13.31 27.88 -9.03
C TRP A 444 13.18 27.58 -7.55
N THR A 445 12.33 28.36 -6.87
CA THR A 445 12.00 28.19 -5.46
C THR A 445 10.60 27.61 -5.39
N SER A 446 10.45 26.44 -4.76
CA SER A 446 9.15 25.79 -4.64
C SER A 446 8.18 26.59 -3.77
N PRO A 447 6.86 26.47 -4.00
CA PRO A 447 5.83 27.16 -3.21
C PRO A 447 5.83 26.82 -1.72
N GLY A 448 6.47 25.71 -1.34
CA GLY A 448 6.66 25.28 0.04
C GLY A 448 7.88 24.39 0.16
N ARG A 449 8.40 24.26 1.38
CA ARG A 449 9.51 23.35 1.68
C ARG A 449 9.06 21.92 1.49
N ASN A 450 9.85 21.14 0.76
CA ASN A 450 9.65 19.71 0.57
C ASN A 450 10.49 18.95 1.62
N PRO A 451 9.87 18.45 2.71
CA PRO A 451 10.59 17.72 3.73
C PRO A 451 10.92 16.31 3.24
N SER A 452 12.17 15.92 3.36
CA SER A 452 12.64 14.53 3.29
C SER A 452 13.29 14.16 4.63
N PHE A 453 13.34 12.87 4.92
CA PHE A 453 14.08 12.38 6.09
C PHE A 453 14.93 11.17 5.74
N ALA A 454 15.98 10.97 6.53
CA ALA A 454 16.91 9.86 6.49
C ALA A 454 17.04 9.26 7.91
N TRP A 455 17.15 7.93 8.03
CA TRP A 455 17.29 7.24 9.32
C TRP A 455 18.55 6.36 9.41
N ASP A 456 19.52 6.77 10.23
CA ASP A 456 20.87 6.17 10.29
C ASP A 456 20.99 4.90 11.15
N GLY A 457 19.86 4.36 11.57
CA GLY A 457 19.78 3.33 12.59
C GLY A 457 19.76 3.88 14.02
N LYS A 458 20.05 5.17 14.22
CA LYS A 458 20.12 5.82 15.54
C LYS A 458 19.35 7.15 15.61
N SER A 459 19.36 7.93 14.54
CA SER A 459 18.81 9.28 14.48
C SER A 459 18.07 9.53 13.17
N VAL A 460 17.01 10.34 13.24
CA VAL A 460 16.27 10.83 12.07
C VAL A 460 16.84 12.19 11.72
N THR A 461 17.38 12.34 10.52
CA THR A 461 17.80 13.63 9.97
C THR A 461 16.76 14.09 8.96
N TRP A 462 16.25 15.31 9.14
CA TRP A 462 15.34 15.93 8.18
C TRP A 462 16.09 16.92 7.30
N THR A 463 15.82 16.85 6.00
CA THR A 463 16.27 17.87 5.04
C THR A 463 15.04 18.56 4.48
N GLU A 464 15.08 19.89 4.44
CA GLU A 464 14.10 20.69 3.71
C GLU A 464 14.71 21.18 2.42
N THR A 465 14.09 20.83 1.28
CA THR A 465 14.46 21.40 -0.02
C THR A 465 13.41 22.40 -0.43
N GLN A 466 13.84 23.63 -0.75
CA GLN A 466 12.98 24.66 -1.30
C GLN A 466 13.54 25.23 -2.61
N ASP A 467 14.86 25.34 -2.70
CA ASP A 467 15.54 25.86 -3.87
C ASP A 467 16.06 24.74 -4.77
N TYR A 468 15.75 24.87 -6.06
CA TYR A 468 16.14 23.96 -7.11
C TYR A 468 16.85 24.70 -8.23
N VAL A 469 17.77 24.01 -8.90
CA VAL A 469 18.37 24.45 -10.15
C VAL A 469 17.77 23.63 -11.28
N VAL A 470 17.28 24.33 -12.31
CA VAL A 470 16.75 23.77 -13.55
C VAL A 470 17.82 23.92 -14.62
N LEU A 471 18.42 22.81 -15.03
CA LEU A 471 19.48 22.73 -16.01
C LEU A 471 18.91 22.33 -17.37
N ARG A 472 19.24 23.07 -18.43
CA ARG A 472 18.89 22.71 -19.81
C ARG A 472 19.95 21.78 -20.42
N CYS A 473 19.56 20.63 -20.94
CA CYS A 473 20.46 19.82 -21.77
C CYS A 473 20.68 20.51 -23.13
N ARG A 474 21.96 20.73 -23.47
CA ARG A 474 22.41 21.22 -24.78
C ARG A 474 22.35 20.04 -25.75
N SER A 475 21.31 19.97 -26.57
CA SER A 475 21.29 19.03 -27.70
C SER A 475 22.16 19.57 -28.82
#